data_AF-A0A5M3M9J5-F1
#
_entry.id   AF-A0A5M3M9J5-F1
#
_cell.length_a   1.000
_cell.length_b   1.000
_cell.length_c   1.000
_cell.angle_alpha   90.00
_cell.angle_beta   90.00
_cell.angle_gamma   90.00
#
_symmetry.space_group_name_H-M   'P 1'
#
loop_
_entity.id
_entity.type
_entity.pdbx_description
1 polymer ?
#
loop_
_entity_poly.entity_id
_entity_poly.type
_entity_poly.pdbx_seq_one_letter_code
_entity_poly.pdbx_strand_id
1 'polypeptide(L)'
;VRLDGISLLTLYQEALTTVRRMRPIAQLVCISKSCALYQPGVVHCKNIGGSGTDVDWKCEADLPSSLRYGNVEVGCEGWNGPGDPYVLKGSCSLKYHLVQLPASHR
;
A
#
# COMPACT_ATOMS: atom_id res chain seq x y z
N VAL A 1 15.89 -3.98 5.75
CA VAL A 1 15.25 -3.21 6.86
C VAL A 1 14.26 -4.13 7.53
N ARG A 2 14.09 -4.12 8.86
CA ARG A 2 13.05 -4.96 9.49
C ARG A 2 11.67 -4.37 9.20
N LEU A 3 10.71 -5.17 8.75
CA LEU A 3 9.40 -4.70 8.26
C LEU A 3 8.61 -3.98 9.35
N ASP A 4 8.48 -4.61 10.52
CA ASP A 4 7.85 -4.04 11.72
C ASP A 4 8.59 -2.81 12.30
N GLY A 5 9.84 -2.57 11.87
CA GLY A 5 10.63 -1.40 12.25
C GLY A 5 10.45 -0.20 11.31
N ILE A 6 9.69 -0.35 10.21
CA ILE A 6 9.37 0.74 9.31
C ILE A 6 8.20 1.53 9.91
N SER A 7 8.41 2.82 10.19
CA SER A 7 7.38 3.69 10.80
C SER A 7 6.40 4.25 9.77
N LEU A 8 6.89 4.54 8.56
CA LEU A 8 6.12 5.19 7.49
C LEU A 8 6.64 4.74 6.11
N LEU A 9 5.70 4.53 5.21
CA LEU A 9 5.93 4.35 3.78
C LEU A 9 5.24 5.51 3.03
N THR A 10 5.93 6.08 2.06
CA THR A 10 5.34 6.97 1.05
C THR A 10 5.45 6.26 -0.29
N LEU A 11 4.30 6.03 -0.93
CA LEU A 11 4.18 5.24 -2.15
C LEU A 11 3.56 6.09 -3.25
N TYR A 12 4.07 5.99 -4.47
CA TYR A 12 3.69 6.86 -5.59
C TYR A 12 3.10 6.07 -6.75
N GLN A 13 2.10 6.63 -7.43
CA GLN A 13 1.38 5.98 -8.54
C GLN A 13 2.32 5.63 -9.70
N GLU A 14 3.20 6.54 -10.06
CA GLU A 14 4.12 6.41 -11.21
C GLU A 14 5.46 5.74 -10.84
N ALA A 15 5.59 5.23 -9.61
CA ALA A 15 6.83 4.61 -9.14
C ALA A 15 6.75 3.07 -9.17
N LEU A 16 7.86 2.44 -9.51
CA LEU A 16 8.06 1.00 -9.40
C LEU A 16 8.78 0.67 -8.08
N THR A 17 8.56 -0.55 -7.61
CA THR A 17 9.28 -1.16 -6.49
C THR A 17 10.72 -1.47 -6.90
N THR A 18 11.66 -1.29 -5.97
CA THR A 18 13.00 -1.89 -6.12
C THR A 18 12.87 -3.40 -6.00
N VAL A 19 13.70 -4.15 -6.71
CA VAL A 19 13.63 -5.60 -6.70
C VAL A 19 15.01 -6.25 -6.64
N ARG A 20 15.09 -7.42 -6.01
CA ARG A 20 16.31 -8.23 -5.98
C ARG A 20 16.15 -9.53 -6.78
N ARG A 21 15.01 -10.22 -6.66
CA ARG A 21 14.80 -11.54 -7.29
C ARG A 21 13.66 -11.61 -8.29
N MET A 22 12.67 -10.74 -8.15
CA MET A 22 11.48 -10.71 -8.99
C MET A 22 11.56 -9.60 -10.06
N ARG A 23 10.44 -9.33 -10.74
CA ARG A 23 10.30 -8.15 -11.59
C ARG A 23 9.74 -6.98 -10.79
N PRO A 24 10.14 -5.73 -11.07
CA PRO A 24 9.52 -4.56 -10.46
C PRO A 24 8.01 -4.53 -10.74
N ILE A 25 7.24 -4.19 -9.71
CA ILE A 25 5.80 -3.90 -9.80
C ILE A 25 5.53 -2.45 -9.40
N ALA A 26 4.34 -1.93 -9.74
CA ALA A 26 3.91 -0.61 -9.27
C ALA A 26 3.86 -0.54 -7.74
N GLN A 27 4.21 0.62 -7.16
CA GLN A 27 4.09 0.85 -5.73
C GLN A 27 2.63 0.99 -5.28
N LEU A 28 1.75 1.46 -6.15
CA LEU A 28 0.31 1.55 -5.91
C LEU A 28 -0.43 0.65 -6.90
N VAL A 29 -1.21 -0.29 -6.39
CA VAL A 29 -1.96 -1.25 -7.19
C VAL A 29 -3.43 -1.22 -6.78
N CYS A 30 -4.24 -0.53 -7.59
CA CYS A 30 -5.68 -0.44 -7.37
C CYS A 30 -6.39 -1.67 -7.97
N ILE A 31 -7.16 -2.41 -7.16
CA ILE A 31 -7.75 -3.72 -7.55
C ILE A 31 -9.29 -3.75 -7.54
N SER A 32 -9.93 -2.59 -7.60
CA SER A 32 -11.40 -2.44 -7.60
C SER A 32 -11.93 -1.82 -8.90
N LYS A 33 -13.23 -1.95 -9.18
CA LYS A 33 -13.83 -1.27 -10.35
C LYS A 33 -13.78 0.27 -10.23
N SER A 34 -13.82 0.79 -9.00
CA SER A 34 -13.76 2.23 -8.72
C SER A 34 -12.40 2.87 -9.04
N CYS A 35 -11.37 2.08 -9.36
CA CYS A 35 -10.08 2.57 -9.84
C CYS A 35 -10.18 3.33 -11.17
N ALA A 36 -11.24 3.12 -11.95
CA ALA A 36 -11.52 3.88 -13.16
C ALA A 36 -12.01 5.31 -12.88
N LEU A 37 -12.50 5.57 -11.66
CA LEU A 37 -13.01 6.89 -11.27
C LEU A 37 -11.88 7.81 -10.77
N TYR A 38 -10.98 7.25 -9.97
CA TYR A 38 -9.87 7.99 -9.39
C TYR A 38 -8.79 7.03 -8.88
N GLN A 39 -7.53 7.46 -8.97
CA GLN A 39 -6.40 6.82 -8.29
C GLN A 39 -5.52 7.93 -7.68
N PRO A 40 -5.17 7.86 -6.39
CA PRO A 40 -4.31 8.86 -5.76
C PRO A 40 -2.89 8.77 -6.30
N GLY A 41 -2.26 9.92 -6.54
CA GLY A 41 -0.87 10.00 -6.98
C GLY A 41 0.15 9.61 -5.91
N VAL A 42 -0.21 9.76 -4.63
CA VAL A 42 0.62 9.43 -3.46
C VAL A 42 -0.24 8.86 -2.33
N VAL A 43 0.27 7.85 -1.64
CA VAL A 43 -0.34 7.26 -0.45
C VAL A 43 0.69 7.16 0.66
N HIS A 44 0.30 7.53 1.88
CA HIS A 44 1.11 7.39 3.08
C HIS A 44 0.58 6.25 3.93
N CYS A 45 1.40 5.24 4.19
CA CYS A 45 1.05 4.13 5.08
C CYS A 45 1.89 4.21 6.35
N LYS A 46 1.23 4.38 7.49
CA LYS A 46 1.85 4.40 8.82
C LYS A 46 1.70 3.03 9.47
N ASN A 47 2.79 2.54 10.04
CA ASN A 47 2.75 1.37 10.92
C ASN A 47 2.10 1.77 12.24
N ILE A 48 1.01 1.10 12.60
CA ILE A 48 0.24 1.37 13.82
C ILE A 48 0.36 0.25 14.87
N GLY A 49 1.16 -0.78 14.61
CA GLY A 49 1.34 -1.93 15.50
C GLY A 49 1.72 -3.21 14.74
N GLY A 50 1.87 -4.30 15.49
CA GLY A 50 2.24 -5.61 14.96
C GLY A 50 3.73 -5.96 15.17
N SER A 51 4.13 -7.12 14.66
CA SER A 51 5.50 -7.65 14.84
C SER A 51 5.90 -8.63 13.74
N GLY A 52 7.19 -8.69 13.43
CA GLY A 52 7.72 -9.58 12.40
C GLY A 52 7.18 -9.21 11.01
N THR A 53 6.42 -10.12 10.40
CA THR A 53 5.76 -9.91 9.10
C THR A 53 4.31 -9.43 9.23
N ASP A 54 3.71 -9.55 10.41
CA ASP A 54 2.33 -9.22 10.68
C ASP A 54 2.27 -7.78 11.22
N VAL A 55 2.30 -6.82 10.31
CA VAL A 55 2.30 -5.38 10.61
C VAL A 55 0.97 -4.76 10.22
N ASP A 56 0.37 -4.01 11.15
CA ASP A 56 -0.84 -3.26 10.90
C ASP A 56 -0.51 -1.91 10.25
N TRP A 57 -0.97 -1.73 9.02
CA TRP A 57 -0.75 -0.52 8.23
C TRP A 57 -2.03 0.31 8.12
N LYS A 58 -1.95 1.57 8.57
CA LYS A 58 -2.98 2.57 8.27
C LYS A 58 -2.53 3.40 7.06
N CYS A 59 -3.26 3.30 5.96
CA CYS A 59 -2.94 4.03 4.72
C CYS A 59 -3.93 5.18 4.47
N GLU A 60 -3.40 6.36 4.13
CA GLU A 60 -4.16 7.60 3.94
C GLU A 60 -3.68 8.32 2.66
N ALA A 61 -4.63 8.93 1.95
CA ALA A 61 -4.41 9.76 0.77
C ALA A 61 -5.58 10.73 0.59
N ASP A 62 -5.36 11.77 -0.20
CA ASP A 62 -6.43 12.67 -0.61
C ASP A 62 -7.33 11.95 -1.63
N LEU A 63 -8.56 11.66 -1.20
CA LEU A 63 -9.57 11.02 -2.03
C LEU A 63 -10.77 11.96 -2.21
N PRO A 64 -11.45 11.92 -3.37
CA PRO A 64 -12.76 12.55 -3.52
C PRO A 64 -13.72 12.08 -2.43
N SER A 65 -14.60 12.96 -1.94
CA SER A 65 -15.54 12.64 -0.86
C SER A 65 -16.53 11.52 -1.19
N SER A 66 -16.67 11.17 -2.48
CA SER A 66 -17.46 10.03 -2.96
C SER A 66 -16.73 8.69 -2.88
N LEU A 67 -15.47 8.67 -2.47
CA LEU A 67 -14.63 7.48 -2.41
C LEU A 67 -13.99 7.33 -1.02
N ARG A 68 -13.79 6.08 -0.62
CA ARG A 68 -12.96 5.73 0.53
C ARG A 68 -12.13 4.48 0.25
N TYR A 69 -11.11 4.26 1.06
CA TYR A 69 -10.44 2.96 1.09
C TYR A 69 -11.39 1.86 1.59
N GLY A 70 -11.35 0.73 0.89
CA GLY A 70 -11.81 -0.56 1.37
C GLY A 70 -10.66 -1.31 2.01
N ASN A 71 -10.42 -2.55 1.55
CA ASN A 71 -9.27 -3.33 1.99
C ASN A 71 -7.96 -2.74 1.45
N VAL A 72 -6.93 -2.77 2.29
CA VAL A 72 -5.56 -2.36 1.98
C VAL A 72 -4.60 -3.46 2.42
N GLU A 73 -3.56 -3.69 1.63
CA GLU A 73 -2.52 -4.68 1.91
C GLU A 73 -1.16 -4.12 1.50
N VAL A 74 -0.24 -4.00 2.46
CA VAL A 74 1.15 -3.63 2.20
C VAL A 74 1.97 -4.91 2.09
N GLY A 75 2.70 -5.06 0.99
CA GLY A 75 3.62 -6.18 0.79
C GLY A 75 4.99 -5.68 0.33
N CYS A 76 6.06 -6.23 0.90
CA CYS A 76 7.44 -5.91 0.53
C CYS A 76 8.21 -7.19 0.17
N GLU A 77 9.24 -7.08 -0.67
CA GLU A 77 10.12 -8.22 -0.97
C GLU A 77 10.98 -8.56 0.25
N GLY A 78 10.81 -9.77 0.78
CA GLY A 78 11.64 -10.33 1.85
C GLY A 78 13.10 -10.51 1.42
N TRP A 79 14.02 -10.19 2.33
CA TRP A 79 15.44 -10.09 2.02
C TRP A 79 16.04 -11.43 1.64
N ASN A 80 15.69 -12.52 2.33
CA ASN A 80 16.10 -13.89 2.02
C ASN A 80 15.01 -14.73 1.32
N GLY A 81 13.75 -14.29 1.37
CA GLY A 81 12.62 -14.98 0.73
C GLY A 81 11.28 -14.58 1.34
N PRO A 82 10.17 -15.22 0.89
CA PRO A 82 8.84 -15.01 1.48
C PRO A 82 8.85 -15.31 2.98
N GLY A 83 8.18 -14.46 3.77
CA GLY A 83 8.12 -14.60 5.23
C GLY A 83 9.35 -14.08 6.00
N ASP A 84 10.37 -13.54 5.32
CA ASP A 84 11.50 -12.91 6.00
C ASP A 84 11.07 -11.57 6.64
N PRO A 85 11.23 -11.38 7.96
CA PRO A 85 10.91 -10.12 8.62
C PRO A 85 11.84 -8.98 8.21
N TYR A 86 12.99 -9.28 7.59
CA TYR A 86 13.81 -8.28 6.91
C TYR A 86 13.39 -8.17 5.45
N VAL A 87 13.17 -6.94 4.98
CA VAL A 87 12.73 -6.64 3.62
C VAL A 87 13.73 -5.74 2.89
N LEU A 88 13.72 -5.82 1.56
CA LEU A 88 14.49 -4.94 0.67
C LEU A 88 13.97 -3.50 0.76
N LYS A 89 14.88 -2.52 0.94
CA LYS A 89 14.50 -1.11 1.00
C LYS A 89 13.93 -0.67 -0.35
N GLY A 90 12.72 -0.10 -0.35
CA GLY A 90 12.05 0.39 -1.55
C GLY A 90 11.23 -0.66 -2.31
N SER A 91 11.11 -1.88 -1.77
CA SER A 91 10.36 -2.97 -2.42
C SER A 91 8.90 -3.06 -2.01
N CYS A 92 8.43 -2.18 -1.12
CA CYS A 92 7.07 -2.19 -0.63
C CYS A 92 6.10 -1.65 -1.69
N SER A 93 4.96 -2.32 -1.82
CA SER A 93 3.82 -1.96 -2.65
C SER A 93 2.54 -2.02 -1.82
N LEU A 94 1.58 -1.17 -2.15
CA LEU A 94 0.24 -1.15 -1.59
C LEU A 94 -0.74 -1.67 -2.63
N LYS A 95 -1.42 -2.77 -2.32
CA LYS A 95 -2.65 -3.16 -3.00
C LYS A 95 -3.83 -2.57 -2.25
N TYR A 96 -4.78 -1.94 -2.97
CA TYR A 96 -5.91 -1.30 -2.32
C TYR A 96 -7.20 -1.37 -3.14
N HIS A 97 -8.32 -1.37 -2.43
CA HIS A 97 -9.66 -1.17 -2.98
C HIS A 97 -10.13 0.25 -2.73
N LEU A 98 -10.83 0.81 -3.71
CA LEU A 98 -11.67 1.98 -3.53
C LEU A 98 -13.13 1.55 -3.50
N VAL A 99 -13.89 2.14 -2.58
CA VAL A 99 -15.33 1.91 -2.42
C VAL A 99 -16.03 3.23 -2.65
N GLN A 100 -17.00 3.22 -3.57
CA GLN A 100 -17.87 4.37 -3.79
C GLN A 100 -18.89 4.49 -2.66
N LEU A 101 -18.95 5.67 -2.07
CA LEU A 101 -19.94 5.99 -1.05
C LEU A 101 -21.27 6.38 -1.70
N PRO A 102 -22.41 6.00 -1.10
CA PRO A 102 -23.71 6.51 -1.54
C PRO A 102 -23.71 8.03 -1.50
N ALA A 103 -24.35 8.67 -2.47
CA ALA A 103 -24.64 10.09 -2.37
C ALA A 103 -25.52 10.31 -1.14
N SER A 104 -25.06 11.15 -0.21
CA SER A 104 -25.91 11.59 0.89
C SER A 104 -27.02 12.45 0.29
N HIS A 105 -28.21 11.89 0.12
CA HIS A 105 -29.41 12.69 -0.11
C HIS A 105 -29.61 13.56 1.16
N ARG A 106 -29.33 14.86 1.05
CA ARG A 106 -29.87 15.87 1.97
C ARG A 106 -31.20 16.33 1.43
#